data_AF-A0A7K9TVK2-F1
#
_entry.id   AF-A0A7K9TVK2-F1
#
_cell.length_a   1.000
_cell.length_b   1.000
_cell.length_c   1.000
_cell.angle_alpha   90.00
_cell.angle_beta   90.00
_cell.angle_gamma   90.00
#
_symmetry.space_group_name_H-M   'P 1'
#
loop_
_entity.id
_entity.type
_entity.pdbx_description
1 polymer ?
#
loop_
_entity_poly.entity_id
_entity_poly.type
_entity_poly.pdbx_seq_one_letter_code
_entity_poly.pdbx_strand_id
1 'polypeptide(L)'
;MEDLEDNTTVFSTLRSLNNFISQRMEGVSGLATPGSSHSSLQIQYQQRMQLEEQAGQIHSKSQLLQVEREKMQMELSHKRARIELEKAANTNARNYEVEADRNQELLTRIKQYQERETEAENKLKEQMEMNKSYKKSMETMSKKLQEKESKLAEANETITVLKGKISELQWNIMNQEMQMTSQDSQKQELMEQLDVQHKKWQEASQQIQTLQASQSLLAEYEQKIKDLEQKFSQQEHDALIVKNMKAELARFPKMEQELRQLREENAYFREMKENNGLLKEEVEGLQRKLERYEKVQAQLVTVELENEKLLGKLKSWEKLDQTTGLNIRTPDDLSRQLVALQQRELVLKEQNSNITNRNGLMKKKREKLK
;
A
#
# COMPACT_ATOMS: atom_id res chain seq x y z
N MET A 1 82.40 93.42 -58.03
CA MET A 1 82.11 94.77 -57.53
C MET A 1 83.27 95.13 -56.64
N GLU A 2 84.19 96.05 -56.91
CA GLU A 2 84.43 97.12 -57.91
C GLU A 2 85.98 97.26 -57.92
N ASP A 3 86.66 97.28 -59.07
CA ASP A 3 87.11 98.48 -59.81
C ASP A 3 88.03 99.39 -58.98
N LEU A 4 89.09 100.03 -59.48
CA LEU A 4 89.92 100.01 -60.70
C LEU A 4 91.05 101.02 -60.39
N GLU A 5 92.21 100.92 -61.05
CA GLU A 5 93.08 102.06 -61.46
C GLU A 5 93.71 102.97 -60.36
N ASP A 6 95.03 103.23 -60.32
CA ASP A 6 95.75 103.94 -61.38
C ASP A 6 97.28 103.76 -61.24
N ASN A 7 97.90 103.28 -62.31
CA ASN A 7 99.33 103.25 -62.56
C ASN A 7 99.70 104.41 -63.51
N THR A 8 100.04 105.61 -63.01
CA THR A 8 100.28 106.75 -63.94
C THR A 8 101.26 107.83 -63.47
N THR A 9 102.28 107.48 -62.68
CA THR A 9 103.33 108.46 -62.27
C THR A 9 104.76 108.05 -62.60
N VAL A 10 105.00 106.79 -62.96
CA VAL A 10 106.36 106.28 -63.24
C VAL A 10 106.84 106.60 -64.67
N PHE A 11 105.95 106.98 -65.59
CA PHE A 11 106.28 107.25 -67.01
C PHE A 11 106.49 108.74 -67.38
N SER A 12 106.25 109.70 -66.48
CA SER A 12 106.35 111.15 -66.80
C SER A 12 107.70 111.80 -66.44
N THR A 13 108.53 111.18 -65.61
CA THR A 13 109.83 111.77 -65.18
C THR A 13 111.03 111.35 -66.03
N LEU A 14 110.90 110.34 -66.90
CA LEU A 14 111.95 109.94 -67.85
C LEU A 14 111.96 110.74 -69.17
N ARG A 15 111.01 111.67 -69.37
CA ARG A 15 110.89 112.50 -70.59
C ARG A 15 111.39 113.94 -70.43
N SER A 16 111.70 114.42 -69.22
CA SER A 16 112.18 115.79 -68.97
C SER A 16 113.71 115.94 -68.88
N LEU A 17 114.46 114.84 -68.84
CA LEU A 17 115.94 114.84 -68.86
C LEU A 17 116.55 114.96 -70.28
N ASN A 18 115.74 114.85 -71.33
CA ASN A 18 116.21 114.86 -72.72
C ASN A 18 116.09 116.25 -73.43
N ASN A 19 115.46 117.24 -72.79
CA ASN A 19 115.23 118.57 -73.40
C ASN A 19 116.08 119.71 -72.83
N PHE A 20 117.02 119.46 -71.91
CA PHE A 20 117.88 120.52 -71.33
C PHE A 20 119.34 120.49 -71.79
N ILE A 21 119.77 119.44 -72.52
CA ILE A 21 121.16 119.29 -72.98
C ILE A 21 121.41 119.92 -74.37
N SER A 22 120.37 120.37 -75.07
CA SER A 22 120.51 121.00 -76.39
C SER A 22 120.01 122.45 -76.36
N GLN A 23 120.94 123.40 -76.49
CA GLN A 23 120.79 124.86 -76.77
C GLN A 23 121.09 125.85 -75.63
N ARG A 24 122.39 126.07 -75.36
CA ARG A 24 122.98 127.43 -75.40
C ARG A 24 124.51 127.38 -75.56
N MET A 25 124.94 127.25 -76.82
CA MET A 25 126.12 127.95 -77.38
C MET A 25 125.73 129.45 -77.51
N GLU A 26 126.58 130.47 -77.55
CA GLU A 26 127.94 130.62 -78.08
C GLU A 26 128.45 132.03 -77.71
N GLY A 27 129.77 132.22 -77.72
CA GLY A 27 130.41 133.54 -77.76
C GLY A 27 131.56 133.67 -76.75
N VAL A 28 132.78 134.09 -77.08
CA VAL A 28 133.38 134.63 -78.31
C VAL A 28 134.90 134.42 -78.16
N SER A 29 135.57 134.02 -79.24
CA SER A 29 137.04 134.10 -79.41
C SER A 29 137.44 135.44 -80.03
N GLY A 30 138.63 135.94 -79.67
CA GLY A 30 139.35 137.02 -80.35
C GLY A 30 140.00 137.98 -79.34
N LEU A 31 141.17 138.57 -79.53
CA LEU A 31 142.21 138.51 -80.56
C LEU A 31 143.41 139.29 -79.96
N ALA A 32 144.63 138.98 -80.40
CA ALA A 32 145.89 139.61 -79.97
C ALA A 32 146.01 141.10 -80.35
N THR A 33 146.83 141.90 -79.60
CA THR A 33 148.02 142.68 -80.06
C THR A 33 148.53 143.70 -78.98
N PRO A 34 149.77 144.23 -79.07
CA PRO A 34 150.70 144.30 -77.93
C PRO A 34 151.03 145.72 -77.39
N GLY A 35 151.69 145.76 -76.23
CA GLY A 35 152.39 146.95 -75.75
C GLY A 35 152.96 146.82 -74.33
N SER A 36 154.23 146.40 -74.23
CA SER A 36 155.24 146.63 -73.18
C SER A 36 154.79 147.15 -71.79
N SER A 37 155.04 146.39 -70.72
CA SER A 37 156.07 146.66 -69.67
C SER A 37 155.81 145.84 -68.38
N HIS A 38 156.89 145.55 -67.66
CA HIS A 38 157.14 144.30 -66.93
C HIS A 38 157.06 144.50 -65.39
N SER A 39 155.91 144.28 -64.70
CA SER A 39 155.82 144.18 -63.21
C SER A 39 154.41 143.88 -62.60
N SER A 40 153.61 142.91 -63.08
CA SER A 40 152.24 142.64 -62.55
C SER A 40 151.92 141.22 -62.05
N LEU A 41 152.83 140.24 -62.18
CA LEU A 41 152.53 138.82 -61.93
C LEU A 41 152.43 138.41 -60.44
N GLN A 42 153.18 139.06 -59.55
CA GLN A 42 153.29 138.66 -58.14
C GLN A 42 152.05 139.00 -57.30
N ILE A 43 151.42 140.14 -57.58
CA ILE A 43 150.17 140.57 -56.92
C ILE A 43 149.02 139.62 -57.29
N GLN A 44 149.03 139.09 -58.52
CA GLN A 44 148.00 138.19 -59.01
C GLN A 44 148.02 136.82 -58.32
N TYR A 45 149.19 136.28 -57.95
CA TYR A 45 149.30 135.00 -57.26
C TYR A 45 148.80 135.06 -55.81
N GLN A 46 149.14 136.13 -55.10
CA GLN A 46 148.73 136.34 -53.71
C GLN A 46 147.22 136.57 -53.60
N GLN A 47 146.62 137.30 -54.57
CA GLN A 47 145.17 137.38 -54.73
C GLN A 47 144.54 136.02 -55.01
N ARG A 48 145.16 135.18 -55.86
CA ARG A 48 144.63 133.86 -56.20
C ARG A 48 144.62 132.89 -55.02
N MET A 49 145.70 132.87 -54.22
CA MET A 49 145.78 132.11 -52.97
C MET A 49 144.73 132.55 -51.94
N GLN A 50 144.54 133.86 -51.75
CA GLN A 50 143.49 134.37 -50.86
C GLN A 50 142.08 134.00 -51.35
N LEU A 51 141.84 134.05 -52.66
CA LEU A 51 140.58 133.62 -53.27
C LEU A 51 140.37 132.11 -53.13
N GLU A 52 141.42 131.30 -53.22
CA GLU A 52 141.36 129.85 -53.05
C GLU A 52 141.12 129.45 -51.59
N GLU A 53 141.77 130.12 -50.63
CA GLU A 53 141.50 129.92 -49.20
C GLU A 53 140.09 130.40 -48.81
N GLN A 54 139.63 131.52 -49.38
CA GLN A 54 138.24 131.96 -49.25
C GLN A 54 137.26 130.97 -49.89
N ALA A 55 137.58 130.44 -51.08
CA ALA A 55 136.76 129.43 -51.74
C ALA A 55 136.72 128.12 -50.93
N GLY A 56 137.83 127.69 -50.33
CA GLY A 56 137.93 126.54 -49.45
C GLY A 56 137.19 126.74 -48.13
N GLN A 57 137.22 127.95 -47.55
CA GLN A 57 136.39 128.31 -46.40
C GLN A 57 134.90 128.34 -46.75
N ILE A 58 134.53 128.83 -47.94
CA ILE A 58 133.14 128.80 -48.42
C ILE A 58 132.69 127.37 -48.66
N HIS A 59 133.54 126.52 -49.26
CA HIS A 59 133.25 125.11 -49.50
C HIS A 59 133.08 124.34 -48.19
N SER A 60 133.99 124.52 -47.22
CA SER A 60 133.89 123.84 -45.92
C SER A 60 132.69 124.32 -45.11
N LYS A 61 132.38 125.62 -45.11
CA LYS A 61 131.15 126.17 -44.52
C LYS A 61 129.90 125.63 -45.23
N SER A 62 129.92 125.51 -46.56
CA SER A 62 128.81 124.96 -47.34
C SER A 62 128.61 123.47 -47.06
N GLN A 63 129.70 122.69 -46.97
CA GLN A 63 129.66 121.27 -46.64
C GLN A 63 129.19 121.04 -45.20
N LEU A 64 129.64 121.88 -44.25
CA LEU A 64 129.15 121.87 -42.87
C LEU A 64 127.65 122.15 -42.82
N LEU A 65 127.18 123.20 -43.51
CA LEU A 65 125.75 123.53 -43.59
C LEU A 65 124.93 122.42 -44.26
N GLN A 66 125.48 121.73 -45.25
CA GLN A 66 124.83 120.58 -45.89
C GLN A 66 124.70 119.41 -44.91
N VAL A 67 125.78 119.03 -44.24
CA VAL A 67 125.77 117.96 -43.23
C VAL A 67 124.84 118.31 -42.07
N GLU A 68 124.79 119.57 -41.66
CA GLU A 68 123.90 120.04 -40.60
C GLU A 68 122.43 119.99 -41.02
N ARG A 69 122.12 120.31 -42.29
CA ARG A 69 120.78 120.10 -42.87
C ARG A 69 120.41 118.63 -42.97
N GLU A 70 121.33 117.76 -43.43
CA GLU A 70 121.12 116.31 -43.51
C GLU A 70 120.91 115.69 -42.13
N LYS A 71 121.72 116.09 -41.14
CA LYS A 71 121.55 115.69 -39.73
C LYS A 71 120.19 116.14 -39.21
N MET A 72 119.80 117.39 -39.42
CA MET A 72 118.49 117.89 -38.98
C MET A 72 117.34 117.13 -39.68
N GLN A 73 117.47 116.83 -40.98
CA GLN A 73 116.50 116.05 -41.73
C GLN A 73 116.42 114.60 -41.22
N MET A 74 117.56 113.97 -40.94
CA MET A 74 117.65 112.62 -40.40
C MET A 74 117.08 112.54 -38.97
N GLU A 75 117.37 113.53 -38.12
CA GLU A 75 116.78 113.64 -36.78
C GLU A 75 115.26 113.80 -36.84
N LEU A 76 114.75 114.64 -37.76
CA LEU A 76 113.30 114.77 -37.99
C LEU A 76 112.70 113.47 -38.53
N SER A 77 113.40 112.77 -39.42
CA SER A 77 112.99 111.46 -39.95
C SER A 77 112.92 110.39 -38.84
N HIS A 78 113.95 110.27 -38.00
CA HIS A 78 113.95 109.36 -36.85
C HIS A 78 112.87 109.70 -35.84
N LYS A 79 112.65 110.99 -35.55
CA LYS A 79 111.53 111.43 -34.70
C LYS A 79 110.19 111.01 -35.30
N ARG A 80 109.98 111.18 -36.61
CA ARG A 80 108.77 110.73 -37.32
C ARG A 80 108.61 109.21 -37.26
N ALA A 81 109.63 108.44 -37.61
CA ALA A 81 109.61 106.99 -37.58
C ALA A 81 109.33 106.45 -36.16
N ARG A 82 109.91 107.06 -35.12
CA ARG A 82 109.61 106.70 -33.73
C ARG A 82 108.16 106.97 -33.36
N ILE A 83 107.64 108.14 -33.72
CA ILE A 83 106.23 108.49 -33.48
C ILE A 83 105.31 107.53 -34.25
N GLU A 84 105.64 107.18 -35.49
CA GLU A 84 104.86 106.23 -36.29
C GLU A 84 104.89 104.82 -35.71
N LEU A 85 106.04 104.33 -35.25
CA LEU A 85 106.17 103.05 -34.56
C LEU A 85 105.42 103.04 -33.23
N GLU A 86 105.50 104.11 -32.44
CA GLU A 86 104.78 104.24 -31.17
C GLU A 86 103.27 104.31 -31.41
N LYS A 87 102.81 105.03 -32.43
CA LYS A 87 101.41 105.03 -32.86
C LYS A 87 100.97 103.64 -33.29
N ALA A 88 101.73 102.95 -34.13
CA ALA A 88 101.42 101.60 -34.60
C ALA A 88 101.38 100.61 -33.43
N ALA A 89 102.34 100.68 -32.49
CA ALA A 89 102.36 99.86 -31.30
C ALA A 89 101.15 100.13 -30.39
N ASN A 90 100.78 101.40 -30.18
CA ASN A 90 99.61 101.78 -29.40
C ASN A 90 98.30 101.34 -30.07
N THR A 91 98.18 101.48 -31.39
CA THR A 91 97.03 100.97 -32.15
C THR A 91 96.95 99.45 -32.05
N ASN A 92 98.08 98.74 -32.17
CA ASN A 92 98.13 97.29 -32.08
C ASN A 92 97.78 96.81 -30.66
N ALA A 93 98.32 97.44 -29.62
CA ALA A 93 98.00 97.13 -28.21
C ALA A 93 96.50 97.32 -27.94
N ARG A 94 95.91 98.41 -28.42
CA ARG A 94 94.46 98.66 -28.30
C ARG A 94 93.64 97.61 -29.06
N ASN A 95 94.07 97.22 -30.26
CA ASN A 95 93.39 96.17 -31.02
C ASN A 95 93.48 94.81 -30.30
N TYR A 96 94.61 94.47 -29.68
CA TYR A 96 94.75 93.25 -28.88
C TYR A 96 93.86 93.26 -27.63
N GLU A 97 93.73 94.39 -26.94
CA GLU A 97 92.85 94.52 -25.78
C GLU A 97 91.39 94.32 -26.18
N VAL A 98 90.94 94.97 -27.26
CA VAL A 98 89.58 94.78 -27.81
C VAL A 98 89.33 93.33 -28.22
N GLU A 99 90.31 92.68 -28.85
CA GLU A 99 90.16 91.27 -29.24
C GLU A 99 90.22 90.32 -28.02
N ALA A 100 90.97 90.65 -26.97
CA ALA A 100 90.97 89.91 -25.71
C ALA A 100 89.62 90.02 -24.99
N ASP A 101 89.03 91.22 -24.92
CA ASP A 101 87.69 91.45 -24.38
C ASP A 101 86.63 90.68 -25.18
N ARG A 102 86.72 90.72 -26.51
CA ARG A 102 85.84 89.94 -27.41
C ARG A 102 85.98 88.44 -27.17
N ASN A 103 87.20 87.93 -27.03
CA ASN A 103 87.45 86.53 -26.73
C ASN A 103 86.90 86.13 -25.35
N GLN A 104 87.03 87.01 -24.35
CA GLN A 104 86.48 86.79 -23.02
C GLN A 104 84.94 86.78 -23.03
N GLU A 105 84.30 87.64 -23.81
CA GLU A 105 82.85 87.64 -24.04
C GLU A 105 82.41 86.34 -24.71
N LEU A 106 83.10 85.91 -25.77
CA LEU A 106 82.83 84.65 -26.47
C LEU A 106 82.97 83.44 -25.53
N LEU A 107 84.02 83.39 -24.71
CA LEU A 107 84.21 82.33 -23.70
C LEU A 107 83.08 82.31 -22.67
N THR A 108 82.66 83.48 -22.19
CA THR A 108 81.53 83.60 -21.25
C THR A 108 80.25 83.09 -21.90
N ARG A 109 80.01 83.43 -23.16
CA ARG A 109 78.85 82.99 -23.92
C ARG A 109 78.86 81.48 -24.19
N ILE A 110 80.03 80.90 -24.50
CA ILE A 110 80.21 79.45 -24.64
C ILE A 110 79.86 78.74 -23.33
N LYS A 111 80.37 79.23 -22.19
CA LYS A 111 80.04 78.66 -20.86
C LYS A 111 78.54 78.72 -20.57
N GLN A 112 77.89 79.85 -20.84
CA GLN A 112 76.44 79.96 -20.68
C GLN A 112 75.66 78.99 -21.56
N TYR A 113 76.11 78.76 -22.80
CA TYR A 113 75.48 77.77 -23.67
C TYR A 113 75.70 76.34 -23.19
N GLN A 114 76.90 76.01 -22.69
CA GLN A 114 77.19 74.70 -22.08
C GLN A 114 76.35 74.47 -20.82
N GLU A 115 76.21 75.46 -19.94
CA GLU A 115 75.35 75.38 -18.76
C GLU A 115 73.89 75.14 -19.17
N ARG A 116 73.37 75.89 -20.16
CA ARG A 116 72.00 75.68 -20.68
C ARG A 116 71.81 74.31 -21.32
N GLU A 117 72.81 73.78 -22.02
CA GLU A 117 72.78 72.44 -22.61
C GLU A 117 72.72 71.37 -21.50
N THR A 118 73.57 71.47 -20.48
CA THR A 118 73.53 70.53 -19.34
C THR A 118 72.23 70.62 -18.54
N GLU A 119 71.66 71.81 -18.35
CA GLU A 119 70.34 71.96 -17.73
C GLU A 119 69.23 71.33 -18.58
N ALA A 120 69.27 71.50 -19.90
CA ALA A 120 68.30 70.88 -20.81
C ALA A 120 68.43 69.36 -20.83
N GLU A 121 69.65 68.82 -20.84
CA GLU A 121 69.92 67.39 -20.72
C GLU A 121 69.43 66.81 -19.40
N ASN A 122 69.67 67.49 -18.28
CA ASN A 122 69.19 67.07 -16.97
C ASN A 122 67.65 67.06 -16.93
N LYS A 123 66.99 68.11 -17.43
CA LYS A 123 65.52 68.15 -17.55
C LYS A 123 64.98 67.03 -18.44
N LEU A 124 65.63 66.74 -19.57
CA LEU A 124 65.24 65.63 -20.44
C LEU A 124 65.39 64.28 -19.72
N LYS A 125 66.47 64.09 -18.95
CA LYS A 125 66.70 62.87 -18.18
C LYS A 125 65.65 62.68 -17.09
N GLU A 126 65.32 63.72 -16.33
CA GLU A 126 64.24 63.69 -15.34
C GLU A 126 62.89 63.34 -16.00
N GLN A 127 62.58 63.93 -17.15
CA GLN A 127 61.35 63.61 -17.89
C GLN A 127 61.33 62.16 -18.38
N MET A 128 62.46 61.61 -18.83
CA MET A 128 62.56 60.19 -19.21
C MET A 128 62.36 59.26 -18.01
N GLU A 129 62.90 59.59 -16.84
CA GLU A 129 62.73 58.82 -15.61
C GLU A 129 61.28 58.86 -15.11
N MET A 130 60.64 60.04 -15.17
CA MET A 130 59.21 60.21 -14.87
C MET A 130 58.33 59.43 -15.85
N ASN A 131 58.59 59.51 -17.15
CA ASN A 131 57.85 58.73 -18.14
C ASN A 131 58.01 57.22 -17.89
N LYS A 132 59.22 56.77 -17.58
CA LYS A 132 59.50 55.36 -17.23
C LYS A 132 58.73 54.92 -15.98
N SER A 133 58.62 55.77 -14.96
CA SER A 133 57.85 55.45 -13.74
C SER A 133 56.34 55.40 -14.02
N TYR A 134 55.81 56.35 -14.80
CA TYR A 134 54.42 56.33 -15.24
C TYR A 134 54.08 55.11 -16.08
N LYS A 135 54.95 54.74 -17.03
CA LYS A 135 54.78 53.53 -17.83
C LYS A 135 54.70 52.27 -16.96
N LYS A 136 55.64 52.11 -16.00
CA LYS A 136 55.60 51.00 -15.04
C LYS A 136 54.32 51.00 -14.22
N SER A 137 53.89 52.15 -13.72
CA SER A 137 52.64 52.28 -12.97
C SER A 137 51.42 51.85 -13.80
N MET A 138 51.32 52.35 -15.03
CA MET A 138 50.26 51.96 -15.97
C MET A 138 50.27 50.47 -16.29
N GLU A 139 51.44 49.87 -16.52
CA GLU A 139 51.58 48.42 -16.72
C GLU A 139 51.11 47.62 -15.51
N THR A 140 51.44 48.06 -14.28
CA THR A 140 50.97 47.38 -13.06
C THR A 140 49.46 47.49 -12.87
N MET A 141 48.87 48.65 -13.18
CA MET A 141 47.42 48.85 -13.13
C MET A 141 46.69 48.04 -14.20
N SER A 142 47.24 47.98 -15.41
CA SER A 142 46.70 47.16 -16.50
C SER A 142 46.70 45.67 -16.14
N LYS A 143 47.78 45.16 -15.52
CA LYS A 143 47.84 43.77 -15.05
C LYS A 143 46.79 43.49 -13.97
N LYS A 144 46.65 44.40 -12.98
CA LYS A 144 45.62 44.27 -11.95
C LYS A 144 44.20 44.29 -12.52
N LEU A 145 43.96 45.12 -13.54
CA LEU A 145 42.66 45.17 -14.22
C LEU A 145 42.37 43.82 -14.92
N GLN A 146 43.34 43.29 -15.66
CA GLN A 146 43.21 42.00 -16.32
C GLN A 146 42.95 40.84 -15.33
N GLU A 147 43.63 40.82 -14.17
CA GLU A 147 43.36 39.85 -13.11
C GLU A 147 41.94 39.96 -12.55
N LYS A 148 41.42 41.18 -12.42
CA LYS A 148 40.04 41.43 -11.96
C LYS A 148 39.02 41.00 -13.01
N GLU A 149 39.29 41.24 -14.29
CA GLU A 149 38.47 40.77 -15.40
C GLU A 149 38.43 39.23 -15.47
N SER A 150 39.56 38.55 -15.30
CA SER A 150 39.62 37.07 -15.24
C SER A 150 38.78 36.53 -14.09
N LYS A 151 38.94 37.08 -12.87
CA LYS A 151 38.15 36.67 -11.70
C LYS A 151 36.66 36.94 -11.88
N LEU A 152 36.31 38.04 -12.55
CA LEU A 152 34.92 38.35 -12.87
C LEU A 152 34.34 37.34 -13.88
N ALA A 153 35.12 36.94 -14.90
CA ALA A 153 34.72 35.92 -15.85
C ALA A 153 34.48 34.56 -15.17
N GLU A 154 35.40 34.12 -14.30
CA GLU A 154 35.27 32.89 -13.50
C GLU A 154 34.03 32.92 -12.59
N ALA A 155 33.77 34.05 -11.94
CA ALA A 155 32.57 34.24 -11.12
C ALA A 155 31.29 34.17 -11.96
N ASN A 156 31.27 34.78 -13.15
CA ASN A 156 30.12 34.73 -14.06
C ASN A 156 29.86 33.32 -14.61
N GLU A 157 30.91 32.55 -14.91
CA GLU A 157 30.79 31.15 -15.28
C GLU A 157 30.19 30.32 -14.13
N THR A 158 30.69 30.52 -12.91
CA THR A 158 30.16 29.88 -11.71
C THR A 158 28.68 30.22 -11.49
N ILE A 159 28.29 31.48 -11.66
CA ILE A 159 26.89 31.92 -11.59
C ILE A 159 26.04 31.21 -12.66
N THR A 160 26.56 31.06 -13.87
CA THR A 160 25.85 30.39 -14.97
C THR A 160 25.62 28.91 -14.65
N VAL A 161 26.63 28.20 -14.15
CA VAL A 161 26.53 26.81 -13.70
C VAL A 161 25.52 26.68 -12.56
N LEU A 162 25.58 27.57 -11.57
CA LEU A 162 24.64 27.55 -10.43
C LEU A 162 23.20 27.83 -10.87
N LYS A 163 22.98 28.76 -11.80
CA LYS A 163 21.65 29.00 -12.39
C LYS A 163 21.13 27.73 -13.09
N GLY A 164 21.98 27.04 -13.85
CA GLY A 164 21.63 25.76 -14.47
C GLY A 164 21.20 24.71 -13.45
N LYS A 165 21.98 24.53 -12.37
CA LYS A 165 21.63 23.60 -11.28
C LYS A 165 20.33 23.97 -10.57
N ILE A 166 20.07 25.27 -10.38
CA ILE A 166 18.80 25.73 -9.79
C ILE A 166 17.63 25.34 -10.69
N SER A 167 17.72 25.55 -12.01
CA SER A 167 16.67 25.16 -12.95
C SER A 167 16.46 23.64 -12.99
N GLU A 168 17.53 22.85 -12.95
CA GLU A 168 17.45 21.39 -12.88
C GLU A 168 16.76 20.92 -11.58
N LEU A 169 17.14 21.48 -10.43
CA LEU A 169 16.49 21.18 -9.15
C LEU A 169 15.03 21.59 -9.13
N GLN A 170 14.67 22.75 -9.69
CA GLN A 170 13.28 23.18 -9.83
C GLN A 170 12.46 22.21 -10.67
N TRP A 171 13.02 21.72 -11.79
CA TRP A 171 12.37 20.72 -12.63
C TRP A 171 12.19 19.38 -11.89
N ASN A 172 13.22 18.93 -11.16
CA ASN A 172 13.15 17.72 -10.35
C ASN A 172 12.08 17.81 -9.25
N ILE A 173 11.98 18.95 -8.56
CA ILE A 173 10.95 19.20 -7.53
C ILE A 173 9.57 19.13 -8.16
N MET A 174 9.34 19.84 -9.28
CA MET A 174 8.05 19.82 -9.98
C MET A 174 7.65 18.40 -10.43
N ASN A 175 8.61 17.61 -10.93
CA ASN A 175 8.35 16.23 -11.32
C ASN A 175 8.01 15.34 -10.10
N GLN A 176 8.70 15.52 -8.99
CA GLN A 176 8.38 14.82 -7.73
C GLN A 176 7.01 15.22 -7.17
N GLU A 177 6.64 16.51 -7.21
CA GLU A 177 5.32 16.99 -6.81
C GLU A 177 4.20 16.38 -7.67
N MET A 178 4.41 16.31 -8.99
CA MET A 178 3.47 15.64 -9.90
C MET A 178 3.34 14.14 -9.60
N GLN A 179 4.45 13.46 -9.29
CA GLN A 179 4.41 12.05 -8.88
C GLN A 179 3.66 11.87 -7.55
N MET A 180 3.92 12.73 -6.57
CA MET A 180 3.26 12.70 -5.26
C MET A 180 1.75 12.91 -5.39
N THR A 181 1.31 13.89 -6.18
CA THR A 181 -0.12 14.14 -6.43
C THR A 181 -0.79 12.96 -7.13
N SER A 182 -0.13 12.33 -8.11
CA SER A 182 -0.64 11.10 -8.73
C SER A 182 -0.73 9.94 -7.72
N GLN A 183 0.26 9.75 -6.86
CA GLN A 183 0.23 8.70 -5.83
C GLN A 183 -0.85 8.95 -4.78
N ASP A 184 -1.07 10.21 -4.40
CA ASP A 184 -2.11 10.57 -3.44
C ASP A 184 -3.51 10.33 -4.03
N SER A 185 -3.72 10.63 -5.32
CA SER A 185 -4.97 10.28 -6.01
C SER A 185 -5.22 8.76 -6.07
N GLN A 186 -4.17 7.96 -6.33
CA GLN A 186 -4.28 6.50 -6.34
C GLN A 186 -4.59 5.94 -4.96
N LYS A 187 -3.96 6.50 -3.92
CA LYS A 187 -4.25 6.13 -2.53
C LYS A 187 -5.69 6.44 -2.16
N GLN A 188 -6.20 7.61 -2.55
CA GLN A 188 -7.59 8.00 -2.31
C GLN A 188 -8.56 7.07 -3.03
N GLU A 189 -8.30 6.73 -4.30
CA GLU A 189 -9.12 5.77 -5.06
C GLU A 189 -9.14 4.39 -4.38
N LEU A 190 -7.98 3.88 -3.94
CA LEU A 190 -7.89 2.59 -3.24
C LEU A 190 -8.62 2.61 -1.89
N MET A 191 -8.56 3.72 -1.15
CA MET A 191 -9.33 3.89 0.08
C MET A 191 -10.84 3.85 -0.20
N GLU A 192 -11.31 4.55 -1.23
CA GLU A 192 -12.73 4.54 -1.62
C GLU A 192 -13.18 3.13 -2.05
N GLN A 193 -12.33 2.40 -2.78
CA GLN A 193 -12.60 1.00 -3.13
C GLN A 193 -12.69 0.12 -1.88
N LEU A 194 -11.82 0.30 -0.90
CA LEU A 194 -11.85 -0.44 0.36
C LEU A 194 -13.14 -0.16 1.14
N ASP A 195 -13.55 1.11 1.24
CA ASP A 195 -14.79 1.52 1.91
C ASP A 195 -16.02 0.90 1.25
N VAL A 196 -16.05 0.85 -0.08
CA VAL A 196 -17.14 0.19 -0.83
C VAL A 196 -17.18 -1.30 -0.53
N GLN A 197 -16.03 -1.99 -0.48
CA GLN A 197 -15.99 -3.42 -0.14
C GLN A 197 -16.42 -3.67 1.30
N HIS A 198 -16.01 -2.80 2.23
CA HIS A 198 -16.39 -2.92 3.64
C HIS A 198 -17.91 -2.75 3.83
N LYS A 199 -18.53 -1.80 3.11
CA LYS A 199 -19.99 -1.64 3.08
C LYS A 199 -20.70 -2.87 2.52
N LYS A 200 -20.25 -3.40 1.38
CA LYS A 200 -20.82 -4.63 0.80
C LYS A 200 -20.73 -5.83 1.73
N TRP A 201 -19.59 -5.99 2.39
CA TRP A 201 -19.41 -7.06 3.37
C TRP A 201 -20.35 -6.90 4.57
N GLN A 202 -20.51 -5.66 5.08
CA GLN A 202 -21.44 -5.37 6.17
C GLN A 202 -22.90 -5.63 5.78
N GLU A 203 -23.32 -5.21 4.58
CA GLU A 203 -24.66 -5.49 4.03
C GLU A 203 -24.91 -6.99 3.90
N ALA A 204 -23.95 -7.74 3.34
CA ALA A 204 -24.04 -9.19 3.22
C ALA A 204 -24.12 -9.88 4.59
N SER A 205 -23.34 -9.42 5.57
CA SER A 205 -23.38 -9.92 6.95
C SER A 205 -24.76 -9.69 7.59
N GLN A 206 -25.35 -8.51 7.39
CA GLN A 206 -26.69 -8.19 7.87
C GLN A 206 -27.79 -9.03 7.19
N GLN A 207 -27.65 -9.30 5.89
CA GLN A 207 -28.54 -10.21 5.17
C GLN A 207 -28.45 -11.64 5.72
N ILE A 208 -27.24 -12.15 6.00
CA ILE A 208 -27.04 -13.47 6.61
C ILE A 208 -27.72 -13.54 7.98
N GLN A 209 -27.56 -12.53 8.84
CA GLN A 209 -28.22 -12.48 10.14
C GLN A 209 -29.74 -12.49 10.02
N THR A 210 -30.28 -11.73 9.06
CA THR A 210 -31.74 -11.69 8.80
C THR A 210 -32.26 -13.03 8.32
N LEU A 211 -31.53 -13.70 7.41
CA LEU A 211 -31.86 -15.03 6.94
C LEU A 211 -31.82 -16.06 8.08
N GLN A 212 -30.79 -16.04 8.93
CA GLN A 212 -30.69 -16.92 10.10
C GLN A 212 -31.87 -16.72 11.06
N ALA A 213 -32.24 -15.47 11.35
CA ALA A 213 -33.41 -15.17 12.18
C ALA A 213 -34.73 -15.64 11.56
N SER A 214 -34.88 -15.51 10.24
CA SER A 214 -36.04 -16.05 9.53
C SER A 214 -36.08 -17.58 9.56
N GLN A 215 -34.92 -18.22 9.46
CA GLN A 215 -34.79 -19.68 9.50
C GLN A 215 -35.13 -20.23 10.89
N SER A 216 -34.72 -19.57 11.97
CA SER A 216 -35.12 -19.96 13.33
C SER A 216 -36.63 -19.84 13.52
N LEU A 217 -37.24 -18.76 13.02
CA LEU A 217 -38.69 -18.58 13.07
C LEU A 217 -39.45 -19.66 12.28
N LEU A 218 -38.95 -20.01 11.09
CA LEU A 218 -39.51 -21.10 10.29
C LEU A 218 -39.41 -22.45 11.01
N ALA A 219 -38.29 -22.74 11.67
CA ALA A 219 -38.14 -23.96 12.46
C ALA A 219 -39.14 -24.02 13.64
N GLU A 220 -39.40 -22.88 14.29
CA GLU A 220 -40.44 -22.79 15.34
C GLU A 220 -41.84 -23.06 14.77
N TYR A 221 -42.17 -22.49 13.61
CA TYR A 221 -43.45 -22.76 12.94
C TYR A 221 -43.58 -24.21 12.47
N GLU A 222 -42.52 -24.80 11.92
CA GLU A 222 -42.52 -26.23 11.57
C GLU A 222 -42.75 -27.12 12.78
N GLN A 223 -42.10 -26.83 13.91
CA GLN A 223 -42.35 -27.56 15.15
C GLN A 223 -43.80 -27.38 15.61
N LYS A 224 -44.33 -26.15 15.52
CA LYS A 224 -45.72 -25.86 15.90
C LYS A 224 -46.73 -26.61 15.02
N ILE A 225 -46.45 -26.71 13.72
CA ILE A 225 -47.27 -27.48 12.77
C ILE A 225 -47.26 -28.96 13.17
N LYS A 226 -46.09 -29.56 13.41
CA LYS A 226 -45.97 -30.96 13.85
C LYS A 226 -46.76 -31.22 15.15
N ASP A 227 -46.65 -30.32 16.12
CA ASP A 227 -47.41 -30.44 17.38
C ASP A 227 -48.93 -30.39 17.15
N LEU A 228 -49.39 -29.54 16.23
CA LEU A 228 -50.81 -29.43 15.88
C LEU A 228 -51.30 -30.64 15.08
N GLU A 229 -50.52 -31.16 14.14
CA GLU A 229 -50.80 -32.38 13.38
C GLU A 229 -50.92 -33.59 14.31
N GLN A 230 -50.04 -33.71 15.31
CA GLN A 230 -50.11 -34.75 16.33
C GLN A 230 -51.38 -34.62 17.17
N LYS A 231 -51.73 -33.41 17.62
CA LYS A 231 -52.98 -33.17 18.36
C LYS A 231 -54.21 -33.50 17.53
N PHE A 232 -54.21 -33.15 16.25
CA PHE A 232 -55.31 -33.45 15.34
C PHE A 232 -55.48 -34.95 15.15
N SER A 233 -54.38 -35.68 14.90
CA SER A 233 -54.38 -37.15 14.79
C SER A 233 -54.92 -37.82 16.06
N GLN A 234 -54.53 -37.32 17.23
CA GLN A 234 -55.07 -37.80 18.51
C GLN A 234 -56.57 -37.53 18.63
N GLN A 235 -57.02 -36.33 18.27
CA GLN A 235 -58.45 -35.98 18.29
C GLN A 235 -59.28 -36.84 17.32
N GLU A 236 -58.76 -37.17 16.14
CA GLU A 236 -59.41 -38.10 15.21
C GLU A 236 -59.56 -39.49 15.82
N HIS A 237 -58.52 -40.00 16.48
CA HIS A 237 -58.58 -41.29 17.18
C HIS A 237 -59.58 -41.29 18.33
N ASP A 238 -59.55 -40.25 19.17
CA ASP A 238 -60.50 -40.08 20.27
C ASP A 238 -61.94 -39.99 19.74
N ALA A 239 -62.16 -39.26 18.63
CA ALA A 239 -63.46 -39.17 17.99
C ALA A 239 -63.97 -40.52 17.45
N LEU A 240 -63.09 -41.37 16.91
CA LEU A 240 -63.42 -42.72 16.49
C LEU A 240 -63.82 -43.61 17.69
N ILE A 241 -63.09 -43.53 18.81
CA ILE A 241 -63.45 -44.24 20.04
C ILE A 241 -64.82 -43.80 20.52
N VAL A 242 -65.06 -42.48 20.62
CA VAL A 242 -66.36 -41.93 21.03
C VAL A 242 -67.48 -42.38 20.09
N LYS A 243 -67.24 -42.44 18.77
CA LYS A 243 -68.23 -42.94 17.80
C LYS A 243 -68.54 -44.43 18.03
N ASN A 244 -67.53 -45.27 18.27
CA ASN A 244 -67.72 -46.69 18.56
C ASN A 244 -68.46 -46.89 19.90
N MET A 245 -68.05 -46.19 20.95
CA MET A 245 -68.73 -46.22 22.25
C MET A 245 -70.20 -45.78 22.13
N LYS A 246 -70.49 -44.71 21.37
CA LYS A 246 -71.87 -44.29 21.08
C LYS A 246 -72.66 -45.37 20.34
N ALA A 247 -72.06 -46.08 19.40
CA ALA A 247 -72.72 -47.16 18.67
C ALA A 247 -73.03 -48.37 19.57
N GLU A 248 -72.12 -48.73 20.49
CA GLU A 248 -72.36 -49.76 21.50
C GLU A 248 -73.46 -49.34 22.49
N LEU A 249 -73.39 -48.12 23.00
CA LEU A 249 -74.43 -47.55 23.87
C LEU A 249 -75.79 -47.52 23.18
N ALA A 250 -75.85 -47.25 21.88
CA ALA A 250 -77.10 -47.29 21.11
C ALA A 250 -77.70 -48.71 20.98
N ARG A 251 -76.87 -49.77 21.07
CA ARG A 251 -77.34 -51.17 21.08
C ARG A 251 -77.79 -51.62 22.47
N PHE A 252 -77.35 -50.96 23.52
CA PHE A 252 -77.62 -51.32 24.91
C PHE A 252 -79.12 -51.49 25.23
N PRO A 253 -80.05 -50.59 24.82
CA PRO A 253 -81.47 -50.78 25.11
C PRO A 253 -82.07 -52.05 24.49
N LYS A 254 -81.58 -52.45 23.31
CA LYS A 254 -82.01 -53.69 22.65
C LYS A 254 -81.53 -54.92 23.43
N MET A 255 -80.26 -54.94 23.83
CA MET A 255 -79.73 -56.01 24.68
C MET A 255 -80.44 -56.07 26.04
N GLU A 256 -80.75 -54.93 26.65
CA GLU A 256 -81.55 -54.89 27.88
C GLU A 256 -82.96 -55.46 27.68
N GLN A 257 -83.58 -55.21 26.53
CA GLN A 257 -84.88 -55.77 26.18
C GLN A 257 -84.80 -57.29 25.97
N GLU A 258 -83.81 -57.78 25.21
CA GLU A 258 -83.56 -59.22 25.02
C GLU A 258 -83.30 -59.92 26.37
N LEU A 259 -82.52 -59.31 27.26
CA LEU A 259 -82.24 -59.86 28.59
C LEU A 259 -83.51 -59.89 29.46
N ARG A 260 -84.38 -58.88 29.34
CA ARG A 260 -85.71 -58.88 29.97
C ARG A 260 -86.59 -60.02 29.44
N GLN A 261 -86.67 -60.18 28.12
CA GLN A 261 -87.41 -61.28 27.47
C GLN A 261 -86.90 -62.64 27.93
N LEU A 262 -85.59 -62.87 27.93
CA LEU A 262 -85.00 -64.13 28.42
C LEU A 262 -85.28 -64.38 29.90
N ARG A 263 -85.38 -63.33 30.73
CA ARG A 263 -85.77 -63.46 32.14
C ARG A 263 -87.24 -63.85 32.29
N GLU A 264 -88.13 -63.24 31.50
CA GLU A 264 -89.56 -63.57 31.43
C GLU A 264 -89.77 -65.01 30.94
N GLU A 265 -89.09 -65.41 29.85
CA GLU A 265 -89.10 -66.79 29.34
C GLU A 265 -88.60 -67.78 30.39
N ASN A 266 -87.49 -67.50 31.09
CA ASN A 266 -87.02 -68.37 32.17
C ASN A 266 -87.98 -68.45 33.36
N ALA A 267 -88.70 -67.37 33.68
CA ALA A 267 -89.74 -67.39 34.70
C ALA A 267 -90.89 -68.29 34.25
N TYR A 268 -91.34 -68.13 33.00
CA TYR A 268 -92.35 -68.97 32.39
C TYR A 268 -91.95 -70.46 32.35
N PHE A 269 -90.71 -70.77 31.96
CA PHE A 269 -90.20 -72.15 31.97
C PHE A 269 -90.17 -72.74 33.38
N ARG A 270 -89.84 -71.94 34.41
CA ARG A 270 -89.90 -72.38 35.81
C ARG A 270 -91.33 -72.69 36.24
N GLU A 271 -92.27 -71.80 35.93
CA GLU A 271 -93.70 -72.00 36.21
C GLU A 271 -94.25 -73.23 35.47
N MET A 272 -93.91 -73.41 34.19
CA MET A 272 -94.27 -74.60 33.42
C MET A 272 -93.67 -75.90 33.99
N LYS A 273 -92.46 -75.82 34.56
CA LYS A 273 -91.83 -76.96 35.22
C LYS A 273 -92.54 -77.31 36.53
N GLU A 274 -92.92 -76.30 37.33
CA GLU A 274 -93.76 -76.51 38.52
C GLU A 274 -95.13 -77.09 38.16
N ASN A 275 -95.82 -76.55 37.16
CA ASN A 275 -97.11 -77.06 36.68
C ASN A 275 -97.02 -78.50 36.18
N ASN A 276 -95.97 -78.85 35.43
CA ASN A 276 -95.71 -80.24 35.05
C ASN A 276 -95.39 -81.13 36.26
N GLY A 277 -94.73 -80.58 37.29
CA GLY A 277 -94.53 -81.25 38.57
C GLY A 277 -95.86 -81.59 39.25
N LEU A 278 -96.76 -80.61 39.35
CA LEU A 278 -98.11 -80.78 39.92
C LEU A 278 -98.93 -81.82 39.12
N LEU A 279 -98.91 -81.75 37.78
CA LEU A 279 -99.57 -82.73 36.92
C LEU A 279 -98.99 -84.14 37.13
N LYS A 280 -97.67 -84.26 37.27
CA LYS A 280 -97.02 -85.54 37.53
C LYS A 280 -97.44 -86.11 38.89
N GLU A 281 -97.52 -85.29 39.93
CA GLU A 281 -98.03 -85.70 41.24
C GLU A 281 -99.49 -86.19 41.17
N GLU A 282 -100.33 -85.52 40.37
CA GLU A 282 -101.72 -85.93 40.15
C GLU A 282 -101.82 -87.27 39.41
N VAL A 283 -101.01 -87.48 38.36
CA VAL A 283 -100.91 -88.74 37.63
C VAL A 283 -100.41 -89.88 38.53
N GLU A 284 -99.36 -89.66 39.30
CA GLU A 284 -98.86 -90.63 40.28
C GLU A 284 -99.92 -90.93 41.38
N GLY A 285 -100.72 -89.93 41.74
CA GLY A 285 -101.87 -90.06 42.64
C GLY A 285 -102.98 -90.94 42.05
N LEU A 286 -103.30 -90.77 40.78
CA LEU A 286 -104.26 -91.61 40.04
C LEU A 286 -103.74 -93.03 39.83
N GLN A 287 -102.47 -93.21 39.49
CA GLN A 287 -101.83 -94.53 39.38
C GLN A 287 -101.89 -95.30 40.71
N ARG A 288 -101.55 -94.67 41.83
CA ARG A 288 -101.68 -95.29 43.17
C ARG A 288 -103.12 -95.63 43.56
N LYS A 289 -104.13 -94.95 42.99
CA LYS A 289 -105.54 -95.32 43.16
C LYS A 289 -105.88 -96.52 42.28
N LEU A 290 -105.40 -96.54 41.04
CA LEU A 290 -105.60 -97.65 40.11
C LEU A 290 -104.98 -98.95 40.64
N GLU A 291 -103.72 -98.92 41.10
CA GLU A 291 -103.06 -100.08 41.72
C GLU A 291 -103.85 -100.64 42.92
N ARG A 292 -104.47 -99.74 43.71
CA ARG A 292 -105.36 -100.16 44.81
C ARG A 292 -106.62 -100.83 44.30
N TYR A 293 -107.25 -100.31 43.24
CA TYR A 293 -108.40 -100.94 42.60
C TYR A 293 -108.04 -102.31 42.01
N GLU A 294 -106.92 -102.42 41.30
CA GLU A 294 -106.42 -103.69 40.74
C GLU A 294 -106.17 -104.74 41.84
N LYS A 295 -105.61 -104.33 42.98
CA LYS A 295 -105.38 -105.23 44.12
C LYS A 295 -106.68 -105.76 44.73
N VAL A 296 -107.70 -104.91 44.85
CA VAL A 296 -109.04 -105.33 45.31
C VAL A 296 -109.70 -106.25 44.29
N GLN A 297 -109.56 -105.95 42.99
CA GLN A 297 -110.08 -106.80 41.93
C GLN A 297 -109.41 -108.18 41.92
N ALA A 298 -108.10 -108.25 42.11
CA ALA A 298 -107.37 -109.51 42.26
C ALA A 298 -107.84 -110.33 43.47
N GLN A 299 -108.14 -109.66 44.59
CA GLN A 299 -108.72 -110.28 45.79
C GLN A 299 -110.13 -110.84 45.54
N LEU A 300 -110.96 -110.13 44.76
CA LEU A 300 -112.30 -110.60 44.40
C LEU A 300 -112.24 -111.89 43.57
N VAL A 301 -111.37 -111.94 42.55
CA VAL A 301 -111.16 -113.14 41.71
C VAL A 301 -110.69 -114.34 42.54
N THR A 302 -109.87 -114.12 43.58
CA THR A 302 -109.41 -115.20 44.45
C THR A 302 -110.56 -115.79 45.28
N VAL A 303 -111.44 -114.93 45.81
CA VAL A 303 -112.63 -115.37 46.55
C VAL A 303 -113.64 -116.08 45.63
N GLU A 304 -113.82 -115.61 44.40
CA GLU A 304 -114.68 -116.28 43.41
C GLU A 304 -114.20 -117.71 43.10
N LEU A 305 -112.89 -117.90 42.91
CA LEU A 305 -112.27 -119.22 42.71
C LEU A 305 -112.41 -120.15 43.92
N GLU A 306 -112.36 -119.63 45.15
CA GLU A 306 -112.60 -120.42 46.36
C GLU A 306 -114.05 -120.90 46.47
N ASN A 307 -115.00 -120.05 46.06
CA ASN A 307 -116.42 -120.38 46.08
C ASN A 307 -116.77 -121.49 45.06
N GLU A 308 -116.19 -121.42 43.86
CA GLU A 308 -116.32 -122.50 42.86
C GLU A 308 -115.77 -123.85 43.37
N LYS A 309 -114.61 -123.84 44.06
CA LYS A 309 -114.03 -125.06 44.65
C LYS A 309 -114.92 -125.67 45.73
N LEU A 310 -115.55 -124.86 46.58
CA LEU A 310 -116.46 -125.32 47.62
C LEU A 310 -117.76 -125.90 47.03
N LEU A 311 -118.31 -125.24 46.00
CA LEU A 311 -119.46 -125.75 45.23
C LEU A 311 -119.15 -127.11 44.57
N GLY A 312 -117.94 -127.29 44.04
CA GLY A 312 -117.49 -128.57 43.47
C GLY A 312 -117.45 -129.70 44.51
N LYS A 313 -116.97 -129.42 45.73
CA LYS A 313 -116.96 -130.39 46.84
C LYS A 313 -118.38 -130.79 47.25
N LEU A 314 -119.32 -129.85 47.34
CA LEU A 314 -120.70 -130.15 47.71
C LEU A 314 -121.37 -131.14 46.73
N LYS A 315 -121.22 -130.90 45.42
CA LYS A 315 -121.76 -131.79 44.37
C LYS A 315 -121.18 -133.20 44.41
N SER A 316 -119.94 -133.36 44.86
CA SER A 316 -119.32 -134.69 44.99
C SER A 316 -119.94 -135.51 46.13
N TRP A 317 -120.43 -134.87 47.19
CA TRP A 317 -121.17 -135.53 48.28
C TRP A 317 -122.59 -135.93 47.86
N GLU A 318 -123.27 -135.12 47.05
CA GLU A 318 -124.60 -135.45 46.52
C GLU A 318 -124.59 -136.66 45.58
N LYS A 319 -123.50 -136.88 44.82
CA LYS A 319 -123.36 -138.06 43.95
C LYS A 319 -123.22 -139.37 44.73
N LEU A 320 -122.68 -139.31 45.95
CA LEU A 320 -122.50 -140.48 46.81
C LEU A 320 -123.83 -141.05 47.31
N ASP A 321 -124.86 -140.21 47.46
CA ASP A 321 -126.23 -140.60 47.80
C ASP A 321 -126.87 -141.46 46.69
N GLN A 322 -126.64 -141.09 45.42
CA GLN A 322 -127.26 -141.75 44.27
C GLN A 322 -126.67 -143.12 43.95
N THR A 323 -125.37 -143.34 44.20
CA THR A 323 -124.69 -144.59 43.81
C THR A 323 -124.84 -145.73 44.80
N THR A 324 -125.19 -145.45 46.06
CA THR A 324 -125.00 -146.42 47.16
C THR A 324 -126.31 -146.93 47.77
N GLY A 325 -127.46 -146.33 47.45
CA GLY A 325 -128.78 -146.75 47.95
C GLY A 325 -128.97 -146.64 49.48
N LEU A 326 -127.98 -146.07 50.16
CA LEU A 326 -127.93 -145.78 51.59
C LEU A 326 -128.05 -144.25 51.72
N ASN A 327 -129.04 -143.77 52.46
CA ASN A 327 -129.36 -142.33 52.61
C ASN A 327 -128.22 -141.60 53.38
N ILE A 328 -127.19 -141.13 52.66
CA ILE A 328 -125.95 -140.53 53.20
C ILE A 328 -125.66 -139.22 52.45
N ARG A 329 -126.06 -138.07 53.01
CA ARG A 329 -125.95 -136.75 52.34
C ARG A 329 -124.95 -135.78 52.99
N THR A 330 -124.39 -136.14 54.14
CA THR A 330 -123.29 -135.42 54.79
C THR A 330 -122.29 -136.41 55.40
N PRO A 331 -121.03 -135.99 55.65
CA PRO A 331 -120.03 -136.82 56.36
C PRO A 331 -120.54 -137.34 57.71
N ASP A 332 -121.41 -136.57 58.37
CA ASP A 332 -122.04 -136.94 59.63
C ASP A 332 -123.07 -138.08 59.48
N ASP A 333 -123.72 -138.21 58.33
CA ASP A 333 -124.69 -139.29 58.07
C ASP A 333 -124.01 -140.65 57.88
N LEU A 334 -122.81 -140.63 57.31
CA LEU A 334 -121.96 -141.83 57.12
C LEU A 334 -121.50 -142.37 58.49
N SER A 335 -121.17 -141.45 59.41
CA SER A 335 -120.81 -141.78 60.79
C SER A 335 -121.98 -142.41 61.56
N ARG A 336 -123.23 -141.96 61.35
CA ARG A 336 -124.42 -142.54 62.01
C ARG A 336 -124.74 -143.96 61.54
N GLN A 337 -124.62 -144.27 60.25
CA GLN A 337 -124.88 -145.63 59.75
C GLN A 337 -123.84 -146.65 60.24
N LEU A 338 -122.59 -146.22 60.38
CA LEU A 338 -121.50 -147.07 60.87
C LEU A 338 -121.73 -147.48 62.34
N VAL A 339 -122.22 -146.55 63.17
CA VAL A 339 -122.60 -146.83 64.57
C VAL A 339 -123.78 -147.80 64.67
N ALA A 340 -124.80 -147.66 63.80
CA ALA A 340 -125.95 -148.57 63.78
C ALA A 340 -125.57 -150.01 63.38
N LEU A 341 -124.62 -150.17 62.44
CA LEU A 341 -124.08 -151.47 62.05
C LEU A 341 -123.27 -152.13 63.18
N GLN A 342 -122.43 -151.35 63.87
CA GLN A 342 -121.65 -151.85 65.01
C GLN A 342 -122.53 -152.32 66.18
N GLN A 343 -123.65 -151.65 66.47
CA GLN A 343 -124.60 -152.09 67.50
C GLN A 343 -125.31 -153.39 67.14
N ARG A 344 -125.64 -153.61 65.85
CA ARG A 344 -126.27 -154.85 65.36
C ARG A 344 -125.33 -156.04 65.46
N GLU A 345 -124.04 -155.83 65.20
CA GLU A 345 -123.00 -156.86 65.28
C GLU A 345 -122.76 -157.33 66.73
N LEU A 346 -122.82 -156.43 67.70
CA LEU A 346 -122.73 -156.74 69.13
C LEU A 346 -123.87 -157.64 69.61
N VAL A 347 -125.12 -157.33 69.24
CA VAL A 347 -126.31 -158.14 69.59
C VAL A 347 -126.22 -159.54 69.00
N LEU A 348 -125.71 -159.67 67.76
CA LEU A 348 -125.53 -160.97 67.11
C LEU A 348 -124.44 -161.82 67.78
N LYS A 349 -123.36 -161.20 68.27
CA LYS A 349 -122.32 -161.91 69.05
C LYS A 349 -122.86 -162.47 70.38
N GLU A 350 -123.75 -161.74 71.03
CA GLU A 350 -124.37 -162.15 72.31
C GLU A 350 -125.42 -163.27 72.14
N GLN A 351 -126.11 -163.30 70.99
CA GLN A 351 -127.00 -164.41 70.63
C GLN A 351 -126.22 -165.69 70.29
N ASN A 352 -125.08 -165.56 69.62
CA ASN A 352 -124.26 -166.70 69.21
C ASN A 352 -123.60 -167.42 70.39
N SER A 353 -123.19 -166.70 71.44
CA SER A 353 -122.65 -167.29 72.67
C SER A 353 -123.69 -168.12 73.43
N ASN A 354 -124.96 -167.66 73.45
CA ASN A 354 -126.08 -168.39 74.06
C ASN A 354 -126.46 -169.67 73.30
N ILE A 355 -126.43 -169.66 71.96
CA ILE A 355 -126.70 -170.84 71.13
C ILE A 355 -125.62 -171.91 71.32
N THR A 356 -124.36 -171.48 71.43
CA THR A 356 -123.22 -172.39 71.55
C THR A 356 -123.27 -173.21 72.86
N ASN A 357 -123.61 -172.59 73.99
CA ASN A 357 -123.67 -173.31 75.26
C ASN A 357 -124.90 -174.23 75.37
N ARG A 358 -126.02 -173.87 74.74
CA ARG A 358 -127.24 -174.69 74.70
C ARG A 358 -127.03 -175.99 73.89
N ASN A 359 -126.17 -175.95 72.87
CA ASN A 359 -125.75 -177.14 72.11
C ASN A 359 -124.84 -178.10 72.91
N GLY A 360 -124.08 -177.60 73.89
CA GLY A 360 -123.27 -178.45 74.78
C GLY A 360 -124.12 -179.36 75.68
N LEU A 361 -125.22 -178.84 76.23
CA LEU A 361 -126.11 -179.60 77.12
C LEU A 361 -126.90 -180.70 76.38
N MET A 362 -127.24 -180.45 75.11
CA MET A 362 -128.07 -181.36 74.30
C MET A 362 -127.30 -182.57 73.76
N LYS A 363 -125.96 -182.48 73.65
CA LYS A 363 -125.15 -183.59 73.14
C LYS A 363 -124.98 -184.72 74.17
N LYS A 364 -124.85 -184.44 75.48
CA LYS A 364 -124.76 -185.50 76.50
C LYS A 364 -126.09 -186.23 76.78
N LYS A 365 -127.23 -185.68 76.35
CA LYS A 365 -128.55 -186.33 76.51
C LYS A 365 -128.90 -187.32 75.39
N ARG A 366 -128.09 -187.44 74.32
CA ARG A 366 -128.48 -188.24 73.14
C ARG A 366 -127.77 -189.59 72.92
N GLU A 367 -126.76 -189.97 73.69
CA GLU A 367 -126.17 -191.33 73.61
C GLU A 367 -126.54 -192.22 74.81
N LYS A 368 -127.80 -192.12 75.25
CA LYS A 368 -128.42 -193.06 76.23
C LYS A 368 -129.56 -193.90 75.63
N LEU A 369 -129.59 -194.13 74.31
CA LEU A 369 -130.69 -194.92 73.69
C LEU A 369 -130.31 -195.75 72.45
N LYS A 370 -129.16 -196.41 72.48
CA LYS A 370 -129.01 -197.77 71.94
C LYS A 370 -128.19 -198.60 72.90
#